data_AF-A0A7Z9XHQ1-F1
#
_entry.id   AF-A0A7Z9XHQ1-F1
#
_cell.length_a   1.000
_cell.length_b   1.000
_cell.length_c   1.000
_cell.angle_alpha   90.00
_cell.angle_beta   90.00
_cell.angle_gamma   90.00
#
_symmetry.space_group_name_H-M   'P 1'
#
loop_
_entity.id
_entity.type
_entity.pdbx_description
1 polymer ?
#
loop_
_entity_poly.entity_id
_entity_poly.type
_entity_poly.pdbx_seq_one_letter_code
_entity_poly.pdbx_strand_id
1 'polypeptide(L)'
;MNNSVGRFDETTVPPCEGQRYDVEIPDTLDLAQRAEYALNALIGMLDPNLNYEIWFHSFLGANPPYMYHDTTGLPTNNPKFAESFPLMRVMTGSERNLDMEECMMKMMVSLIADDGMVSARPQSRNLEFGIRISELFL
;
A
#
# COMPACT_ATOMS: atom_id res chain seq x y z
N MET A 1 -55.16 -8.57 -2.57
CA MET A 1 -54.11 -7.54 -2.48
C MET A 1 -53.36 -7.59 -3.80
N ASN A 2 -53.58 -6.61 -4.66
CA ASN A 2 -53.15 -6.64 -6.05
C ASN A 2 -52.30 -5.39 -6.32
N ASN A 3 -51.04 -5.54 -6.70
CA ASN A 3 -50.69 -5.59 -8.11
C ASN A 3 -49.16 -5.63 -8.29
N SER A 4 -48.74 -6.60 -9.10
CA SER A 4 -47.59 -6.55 -10.00
C SER A 4 -47.50 -5.21 -10.75
N VAL A 5 -46.30 -4.81 -11.21
CA VAL A 5 -46.02 -4.51 -12.64
C VAL A 5 -44.53 -4.16 -12.79
N GLY A 6 -43.89 -4.81 -13.76
CA GLY A 6 -42.57 -4.45 -14.26
C GLY A 6 -42.62 -3.34 -15.32
N ARG A 7 -41.71 -2.38 -15.14
CA ARG A 7 -40.90 -1.59 -16.08
C ARG A 7 -41.50 -1.01 -17.37
N PHE A 8 -41.42 0.33 -17.47
CA PHE A 8 -41.47 1.13 -18.68
C PHE A 8 -40.07 1.40 -19.24
N ASP A 9 -39.98 1.59 -20.56
CA ASP A 9 -38.84 2.19 -21.26
C ASP A 9 -39.30 3.44 -22.03
N GLU A 10 -38.34 4.24 -22.48
CA GLU A 10 -38.12 5.63 -22.10
C GLU A 10 -38.27 6.62 -23.27
N THR A 11 -38.29 7.92 -22.96
CA THR A 11 -38.37 9.02 -23.94
C THR A 11 -37.48 10.20 -23.53
N THR A 12 -37.08 10.99 -24.53
CA THR A 12 -35.93 11.91 -24.64
C THR A 12 -36.02 13.26 -23.91
N VAL A 13 -34.85 13.83 -23.56
CA VAL A 13 -34.67 14.99 -22.66
C VAL A 13 -34.31 16.32 -23.40
N PRO A 14 -34.97 17.45 -23.08
CA PRO A 14 -34.75 18.77 -23.68
C PRO A 14 -33.82 19.68 -22.81
N PRO A 15 -33.60 20.98 -23.14
CA PRO A 15 -32.35 21.70 -22.86
C PRO A 15 -32.06 21.98 -21.38
N CYS A 16 -30.77 22.11 -21.05
CA CYS A 16 -30.27 22.26 -19.69
C CYS A 16 -30.58 23.65 -19.10
N GLU A 17 -31.78 23.77 -18.55
CA GLU A 17 -32.11 24.75 -17.52
C GLU A 17 -31.54 24.28 -16.17
N GLY A 18 -30.98 25.18 -15.37
CA GLY A 18 -30.29 24.77 -14.15
C GLY A 18 -30.34 25.80 -13.04
N GLN A 19 -30.53 25.33 -11.80
CA GLN A 19 -30.46 26.14 -10.60
C GLN A 19 -29.04 26.16 -10.02
N ARG A 20 -28.69 27.30 -9.43
CA ARG A 20 -27.49 27.45 -8.58
C ARG A 20 -27.93 27.47 -7.13
N TYR A 21 -27.15 26.82 -6.28
CA TYR A 21 -27.41 26.75 -4.84
C TYR A 21 -26.09 26.76 -4.07
N ASP A 22 -26.14 27.22 -2.82
CA ASP A 22 -25.03 27.08 -1.87
C ASP A 22 -25.03 25.65 -1.31
N VAL A 23 -23.86 25.02 -1.27
CA VAL A 23 -23.69 23.68 -0.72
C VAL A 23 -22.47 23.65 0.18
N GLU A 24 -22.63 23.01 1.35
CA GLU A 24 -21.50 22.62 2.17
C GLU A 24 -20.81 21.44 1.47
N ILE A 25 -19.55 21.62 1.07
CA ILE A 25 -18.77 20.52 0.49
C ILE A 25 -18.76 19.42 1.55
N PRO A 26 -19.16 18.17 1.23
CA PRO A 26 -19.14 17.12 2.23
C PRO A 26 -17.70 16.99 2.72
N ASP A 27 -17.48 16.48 3.93
CA ASP A 27 -16.16 16.02 4.39
C ASP A 27 -15.68 14.86 3.48
N THR A 28 -15.35 15.17 2.22
CA THR A 28 -14.93 14.23 1.21
C THR A 28 -13.46 13.96 1.38
N LEU A 29 -13.16 12.69 1.22
CA LEU A 29 -11.83 12.15 1.35
C LEU A 29 -10.86 12.83 0.38
N ASP A 30 -9.87 13.54 0.91
CA ASP A 30 -8.71 13.95 0.13
C ASP A 30 -7.87 12.71 -0.18
N LEU A 31 -8.07 12.13 -1.37
CA LEU A 31 -7.38 10.92 -1.80
C LEU A 31 -5.87 11.14 -1.95
N ALA A 32 -5.43 12.32 -2.35
CA ALA A 32 -4.01 12.63 -2.45
C ALA A 32 -3.37 12.69 -1.05
N GLN A 33 -4.02 13.36 -0.10
CA GLN A 33 -3.57 13.35 1.29
C GLN A 33 -3.57 11.93 1.89
N ARG A 34 -4.55 11.10 1.56
CA ARG A 34 -4.55 9.68 2.00
C ARG A 34 -3.45 8.86 1.36
N ALA A 35 -3.17 9.08 0.08
CA ALA A 35 -2.05 8.45 -0.60
C ALA A 35 -0.71 8.91 0.00
N GLU A 36 -0.59 10.15 0.49
CA GLU A 36 0.61 10.59 1.24
C GLU A 36 0.80 9.81 2.55
N TYR A 37 -0.28 9.56 3.29
CA TYR A 37 -0.20 8.72 4.49
C TYR A 37 0.12 7.26 4.15
N ALA A 38 -0.47 6.72 3.08
CA ALA A 38 -0.16 5.38 2.60
C ALA A 38 1.30 5.26 2.17
N LEU A 39 1.81 6.24 1.41
CA LEU A 39 3.21 6.31 1.00
C LEU A 39 4.15 6.38 2.20
N ASN A 40 3.81 7.16 3.23
CA ASN A 40 4.56 7.18 4.48
C ASN A 40 4.63 5.81 5.15
N ALA A 41 3.51 5.08 5.19
CA ALA A 41 3.46 3.74 5.74
C ALA A 41 4.28 2.74 4.91
N LEU A 42 4.17 2.79 3.57
CA LEU A 42 4.93 1.94 2.65
C LEU A 42 6.45 2.14 2.84
N ILE A 43 6.91 3.39 2.87
CA ILE A 43 8.33 3.72 3.10
C ILE A 43 8.77 3.22 4.47
N GLY A 44 7.97 3.47 5.51
CA GLY A 44 8.30 3.10 6.89
C GLY A 44 8.39 1.60 7.15
N MET A 45 7.80 0.76 6.28
CA MET A 45 7.89 -0.71 6.41
C MET A 45 9.12 -1.32 5.76
N LEU A 46 9.92 -0.54 5.02
CA LEU A 46 11.18 -1.02 4.46
C LEU A 46 12.23 -1.12 5.58
N ASP A 47 12.74 -2.32 5.85
CA ASP A 47 13.80 -2.50 6.85
C ASP A 47 15.19 -2.28 6.23
N PRO A 48 15.88 -1.15 6.52
CA PRO A 48 17.22 -0.91 5.99
C PRO A 48 18.25 -1.95 6.48
N ASN A 49 17.99 -2.65 7.59
CA ASN A 49 18.88 -3.67 8.14
C ASN A 49 18.73 -5.02 7.43
N LEU A 50 17.63 -5.23 6.71
CA LEU A 50 17.35 -6.45 5.94
C LEU A 50 17.17 -6.15 4.45
N ASN A 51 18.10 -5.36 3.87
CA ASN A 51 18.10 -5.00 2.45
C ASN A 51 16.76 -4.43 1.95
N TYR A 52 16.05 -3.68 2.80
CA TYR A 52 14.75 -3.09 2.48
C TYR A 52 13.67 -4.15 2.17
N GLU A 53 13.80 -5.36 2.72
CA GLU A 53 12.69 -6.30 2.88
C GLU A 53 11.61 -5.64 3.75
N ILE A 54 10.33 -5.94 3.49
CA ILE A 54 9.26 -5.36 4.28
C ILE A 54 9.12 -6.07 5.64
N TRP A 55 8.75 -5.32 6.67
CA TRP A 55 8.08 -5.90 7.84
C TRP A 55 6.73 -6.47 7.40
N PHE A 56 6.59 -7.81 7.36
CA PHE A 56 5.38 -8.42 6.81
C PHE A 56 4.23 -8.46 7.81
N HIS A 57 4.51 -8.76 9.07
CA HIS A 57 3.50 -8.82 10.12
C HIS A 57 3.73 -7.75 11.18
N SER A 58 2.64 -7.09 11.58
CA SER A 58 2.61 -6.14 12.69
C SER A 58 1.58 -6.57 13.73
N PHE A 59 2.02 -6.91 14.92
CA PHE A 59 1.15 -7.29 16.04
C PHE A 59 0.99 -6.13 17.01
N LEU A 60 0.08 -5.22 16.66
CA LEU A 60 -0.19 -4.04 17.48
C LEU A 60 -0.90 -4.38 18.81
N GLY A 61 -1.60 -5.52 18.87
CA GLY A 61 -2.29 -5.99 20.08
C GLY A 61 -1.43 -6.78 21.07
N ALA A 62 -0.15 -7.01 20.76
CA ALA A 62 0.77 -7.68 21.66
C ALA A 62 1.32 -6.72 22.72
N ASN A 63 1.84 -7.25 23.83
CA ASN A 63 2.53 -6.47 24.86
C ASN A 63 3.92 -7.07 25.14
N PRO A 64 5.00 -6.49 24.58
CA PRO A 64 5.04 -5.28 23.76
C PRO A 64 4.56 -5.52 22.31
N PRO A 65 4.06 -4.48 21.61
CA PRO A 65 3.81 -4.54 20.17
C PRO A 65 5.12 -4.81 19.39
N TYR A 66 5.05 -5.68 18.39
CA TYR A 66 6.22 -6.06 17.60
C TYR A 66 5.89 -6.26 16.12
N MET A 67 6.93 -6.22 15.29
CA MET A 67 6.85 -6.58 13.87
C MET A 67 7.88 -7.68 13.55
N TYR A 68 7.60 -8.52 12.56
CA TYR A 68 8.56 -9.55 12.13
C TYR A 68 8.51 -9.81 10.62
N HIS A 69 9.62 -10.31 10.09
CA HIS A 69 9.73 -10.79 8.71
C HIS A 69 9.28 -12.24 8.61
N ASP A 70 8.42 -12.53 7.66
CA ASP A 70 8.02 -13.91 7.36
C ASP A 70 8.69 -14.37 6.07
N THR A 71 9.00 -15.66 6.03
CA THR A 71 9.53 -16.35 4.85
C THR A 71 8.71 -16.15 3.58
N THR A 72 7.38 -15.96 3.70
CA THR A 72 6.53 -15.70 2.53
C THR A 72 6.50 -14.22 2.16
N GLY A 73 6.84 -13.31 3.08
CA GLY A 73 6.72 -11.87 2.87
C GLY A 73 7.52 -11.36 1.67
N LEU A 74 8.78 -11.79 1.56
CA LEU A 74 9.65 -11.40 0.46
C LEU A 74 9.12 -11.82 -0.93
N PRO A 75 8.81 -13.11 -1.21
CA PRO A 75 8.34 -13.49 -2.54
C PRO A 75 6.91 -13.05 -2.85
N THR A 76 6.02 -12.87 -1.85
CA THR A 76 4.59 -12.62 -2.12
C THR A 76 4.12 -11.19 -1.86
N ASN A 77 4.81 -10.43 -1.01
CA ASN A 77 4.33 -9.13 -0.54
C ASN A 77 5.26 -7.97 -0.88
N ASN A 78 6.58 -8.13 -0.90
CA ASN A 78 7.47 -7.09 -1.44
C ASN A 78 7.08 -6.64 -2.86
N PRO A 79 6.70 -7.54 -3.81
CA PRO A 79 6.23 -7.11 -5.13
C PRO A 79 4.96 -6.25 -5.09
N LYS A 80 4.08 -6.46 -4.11
CA LYS A 80 2.86 -5.64 -3.93
C LYS A 80 3.21 -4.24 -3.44
N PHE A 81 4.20 -4.14 -2.54
CA PHE A 81 4.72 -2.85 -2.10
C PHE A 81 5.38 -2.11 -3.27
N ALA A 82 6.18 -2.82 -4.05
CA ALA A 82 6.83 -2.28 -5.23
C ALA A 82 5.86 -1.75 -6.29
N GLU A 83 4.74 -2.45 -6.54
CA GLU A 83 3.68 -1.96 -7.41
C GLU A 83 2.97 -0.72 -6.82
N SER A 84 2.79 -0.70 -5.50
CA SER A 84 2.06 0.39 -4.81
C SER A 84 2.79 1.72 -4.85
N PHE A 85 4.13 1.73 -4.77
CA PHE A 85 4.92 2.95 -4.78
C PHE A 85 4.63 3.87 -5.99
N PRO A 86 4.82 3.45 -7.26
CA PRO A 86 4.56 4.32 -8.40
C PRO A 86 3.10 4.78 -8.48
N LEU A 87 2.14 3.96 -8.03
CA LEU A 87 0.73 4.36 -7.97
C LEU A 87 0.51 5.51 -6.99
N MET A 88 1.12 5.45 -5.80
CA MET A 88 1.06 6.55 -4.83
C MET A 88 1.80 7.79 -5.35
N ARG A 89 2.98 7.62 -5.98
CA ARG A 89 3.75 8.73 -6.57
C ARG A 89 2.96 9.50 -7.62
N VAL A 90 2.24 8.80 -8.50
CA VAL A 90 1.38 9.44 -9.51
C VAL A 90 0.22 10.20 -8.86
N MET A 91 -0.37 9.65 -7.79
CA MET A 91 -1.49 10.28 -7.11
C MET A 91 -1.08 11.53 -6.31
N THR A 92 0.13 11.55 -5.74
CA THR A 92 0.55 12.63 -4.83
C THR A 92 1.58 13.60 -5.40
N GLY A 93 2.36 13.17 -6.40
CA GLY A 93 3.50 13.93 -6.93
C GLY A 93 4.73 13.97 -6.02
N SER A 94 4.78 13.17 -4.95
CA SER A 94 5.87 13.21 -3.97
C SER A 94 7.11 12.45 -4.41
N GLU A 95 8.29 13.04 -4.25
CA GLU A 95 9.60 12.44 -4.51
C GLU A 95 10.34 12.01 -3.23
N ARG A 96 9.65 11.99 -2.09
CA ARG A 96 10.26 11.67 -0.79
C ARG A 96 10.81 10.24 -0.74
N ASN A 97 12.05 10.06 -0.26
CA ASN A 97 12.69 8.76 0.00
C ASN A 97 12.73 7.81 -1.21
N LEU A 98 12.93 8.35 -2.41
CA LEU A 98 13.13 7.54 -3.63
C LEU A 98 14.37 6.63 -3.53
N ASP A 99 15.37 7.00 -2.73
CA ASP A 99 16.57 6.22 -2.46
C ASP A 99 16.25 4.89 -1.77
N MET A 100 15.37 4.90 -0.76
CA MET A 100 14.94 3.69 -0.05
C MET A 100 14.14 2.76 -0.97
N GLU A 101 13.25 3.33 -1.77
CA GLU A 101 12.47 2.62 -2.78
C GLU A 101 13.39 1.99 -3.85
N GLU A 102 14.39 2.74 -4.33
CA GLU A 102 15.40 2.25 -5.28
C GLU A 102 16.19 1.07 -4.69
N CYS A 103 16.59 1.15 -3.42
CA CYS A 103 17.28 0.05 -2.74
C CYS A 103 16.40 -1.22 -2.66
N MET A 104 15.12 -1.07 -2.31
CA MET A 104 14.15 -2.18 -2.31
C MET A 104 13.98 -2.79 -3.71
N MET A 105 13.86 -1.96 -4.75
CA MET A 105 13.75 -2.42 -6.13
C MET A 105 15.00 -3.16 -6.59
N LYS A 106 16.20 -2.66 -6.28
CA LYS A 106 17.48 -3.35 -6.56
C LYS A 106 17.56 -4.70 -5.86
N MET A 107 17.12 -4.76 -4.60
CA MET A 107 17.06 -6.01 -3.86
C MET A 107 16.13 -7.01 -4.55
N MET A 108 14.92 -6.60 -4.95
CA MET A 108 14.00 -7.51 -5.64
C MET A 108 14.52 -8.02 -6.98
N VAL A 109 15.14 -7.14 -7.80
CA VAL A 109 15.74 -7.55 -9.08
C VAL A 109 16.89 -8.54 -8.84
N SER A 110 17.63 -8.40 -7.74
CA SER A 110 18.70 -9.34 -7.38
C SER A 110 18.21 -10.75 -7.02
N LEU A 111 16.90 -10.96 -6.83
CA LEU A 111 16.31 -12.27 -6.55
C LEU A 111 16.01 -13.07 -7.83
N ILE A 112 16.12 -12.43 -9.00
CA ILE A 112 15.96 -13.08 -10.28
C ILE A 112 17.25 -13.88 -10.55
N ALA A 113 17.13 -15.20 -10.56
CA ALA A 113 18.23 -16.10 -10.89
C ALA A 113 18.53 -16.09 -12.40
N ASP A 114 19.65 -16.70 -12.80
CA ASP A 114 20.09 -16.76 -14.21
C ASP A 114 19.07 -17.45 -15.14
N ASP A 115 18.22 -18.31 -14.59
CA ASP A 115 17.12 -18.98 -15.31
C ASP A 115 15.84 -18.14 -15.40
N GLY A 116 15.85 -16.92 -14.86
CA GLY A 116 14.72 -15.99 -14.82
C GLY A 116 13.71 -16.27 -13.71
N MET A 117 13.94 -17.26 -12.84
CA MET A 117 13.06 -17.54 -11.71
C MET A 117 13.36 -16.63 -10.53
N VAL A 118 12.32 -16.14 -9.86
CA VAL A 118 12.47 -15.37 -8.62
C VAL A 118 12.65 -16.34 -7.46
N SER A 119 13.85 -16.35 -6.88
CA SER A 119 14.17 -17.20 -5.73
C SER A 119 14.28 -16.37 -4.46
N ALA A 120 13.37 -16.62 -3.52
CA ALA A 120 13.52 -16.05 -2.18
C ALA A 120 14.80 -16.59 -1.54
N ARG A 121 15.61 -15.71 -0.96
CA ARG A 121 16.82 -16.13 -0.24
C ARG A 121 16.38 -16.96 0.97
N PRO A 122 17.08 -18.06 1.31
CA PRO A 122 16.83 -18.75 2.56
C PRO A 122 17.06 -17.77 3.71
N GLN A 123 16.03 -17.38 4.46
CA GLN A 123 16.27 -16.62 5.69
C GLN A 123 17.10 -17.49 6.64
N SER A 124 18.27 -17.01 7.03
CA SER A 124 19.06 -17.66 8.07
C SER A 124 18.23 -17.69 9.34
N ARG A 125 18.13 -18.87 9.96
CA ARG A 125 17.29 -19.15 11.13
C ARG A 125 17.85 -18.54 12.42
N ASN A 126 18.25 -17.27 12.38
CA ASN A 126 18.53 -16.47 13.56
C ASN A 126 17.42 -15.41 13.66
N LEU A 127 16.21 -15.91 13.96
CA LEU A 127 15.06 -15.07 14.27
C LEU A 127 15.31 -14.45 15.64
N GLU A 128 15.96 -13.28 15.69
CA GLU A 128 15.66 -12.38 16.79
C GLU A 128 14.17 -12.04 16.66
N PHE A 129 13.41 -12.49 17.65
CA PHE A 129 11.95 -12.47 17.65
C PHE A 129 11.43 -11.03 17.68
N GLY A 130 11.28 -10.45 16.50
CA GLY A 130 10.59 -9.20 16.22
C GLY A 130 11.21 -7.95 16.83
N ILE A 131 11.25 -6.86 16.05
CA ILE A 131 11.63 -5.56 16.59
C ILE A 131 10.41 -4.97 17.31
N ARG A 132 10.63 -4.39 18.49
CA ARG A 132 9.58 -3.66 19.20
C ARG A 132 9.29 -2.38 18.43
N ILE A 133 8.02 -2.01 18.31
CA ILE A 133 7.65 -0.78 17.58
C ILE A 133 8.30 0.46 18.22
N SER A 134 8.57 0.43 19.53
CA SER A 134 9.31 1.49 20.23
C SER A 134 10.76 1.69 19.75
N GLU A 135 11.34 0.71 19.06
CA GLU A 135 12.74 0.71 18.62
C GLU A 135 12.91 1.19 17.18
N LEU A 136 11.82 1.38 16.41
CA LEU A 136 11.88 1.90 15.03
C LEU A 136 12.00 3.43 14.92
N PHE A 137 11.79 4.17 16.01
CA PHE A 137 11.71 5.65 16.01
C PHE A 137 12.83 6.33 16.82
N LEU A 138 13.91 5.61 17.12
CA LEU A 138 15.13 6.11 17.80
C LEU A 138 16.33 5.97 16.88
#